data_AF-A0AAN0J3S6-F1
#
_entry.id   AF-A0AAN0J3S6-F1
#
_cell.length_a   1.000
_cell.length_b   1.000
_cell.length_c   1.000
_cell.angle_alpha   90.00
_cell.angle_beta   90.00
_cell.angle_gamma   90.00
#
_symmetry.space_group_name_H-M   'P 1'
#
loop_
_entity.id
_entity.type
_entity.pdbx_description
1 polymer ?
#
loop_
_entity_poly.entity_id
_entity_poly.type
_entity_poly.pdbx_seq_one_letter_code
_entity_poly.pdbx_strand_id
1 'polypeptide(L)'
;MAGAQRVFSGIQPSGVPHLGNYIGAIRNWVQLQKTCGNNVMYSIVDLHALTVHQAPLLLKRNIKNMTVCLLACGIDPKQSIVFQQSQVPEHCELMWLLSCQTPNGWLNKMTQWKSKGATDNKSFVNIGLYAYPILMAADILLYKATHIPVGADQLQHLELTCDIAHTFNSRYGVEFFPKPQPLLSEGKNQRIMSLRNPLQKMSKSDNQEMARIDITDTPDQVHNKIRKAVTDCTSAVTFEPEERPGVSNLVSMYSALSGKTTDEVVEDFTGKETVELKDGLTQVIMS
;
A
#
# COMPACT_ATOMS: atom_id res chain seq x y z
N MET A 1 6.81 -10.22 29.38
CA MET A 1 5.38 -9.94 29.14
C MET A 1 5.24 -9.51 27.69
N ALA A 2 4.50 -10.24 26.86
CA ALA A 2 4.24 -9.81 25.49
C ALA A 2 3.47 -8.49 25.55
N GLY A 3 4.12 -7.38 25.23
CA GLY A 3 3.51 -6.05 25.25
C GLY A 3 2.32 -5.99 24.30
N ALA A 4 1.36 -5.10 24.59
CA ALA A 4 0.19 -4.89 23.74
C ALA A 4 0.60 -4.75 22.26
N GLN A 5 -0.11 -5.45 21.37
CA GLN A 5 0.12 -5.41 19.94
C GLN A 5 0.02 -3.96 19.44
N ARG A 6 1.10 -3.44 18.86
CA ARG A 6 1.16 -2.08 18.30
C ARG A 6 1.45 -2.15 16.81
N VAL A 7 0.56 -1.56 16.04
CA VAL A 7 0.57 -1.63 14.58
C VAL A 7 1.00 -0.28 14.03
N PHE A 8 1.99 -0.29 13.13
CA PHE A 8 2.39 0.90 12.39
C PHE A 8 2.30 0.64 10.89
N SER A 9 1.69 1.55 10.15
CA SER A 9 1.66 1.48 8.69
C SER A 9 1.84 2.87 8.08
N GLY A 10 2.69 2.96 7.05
CA GLY A 10 2.99 4.19 6.34
C GLY A 10 2.45 4.18 4.91
N ILE A 11 1.91 5.30 4.44
CA ILE A 11 1.53 5.49 3.04
C ILE A 11 2.08 6.80 2.49
N GLN A 12 2.73 6.72 1.33
CA GLN A 12 3.27 7.90 0.66
C GLN A 12 2.12 8.78 0.10
N PRO A 13 2.20 10.11 0.26
CA PRO A 13 1.24 11.05 -0.33
C PRO A 13 1.47 11.23 -1.85
N SER A 14 1.25 10.15 -2.59
CA SER A 14 1.40 10.08 -4.06
C SER A 14 0.14 10.51 -4.83
N GLY A 15 -0.81 11.15 -4.16
CA GLY A 15 -2.11 11.55 -4.72
C GLY A 15 -3.26 10.69 -4.22
N VAL A 16 -4.40 10.80 -4.89
CA VAL A 16 -5.62 10.06 -4.54
C VAL A 16 -5.36 8.55 -4.63
N PRO A 17 -5.72 7.75 -3.62
CA PRO A 17 -5.62 6.30 -3.71
C PRO A 17 -6.60 5.77 -4.76
N HIS A 18 -6.19 4.74 -5.50
CA HIS A 18 -7.06 4.03 -6.42
C HIS A 18 -7.68 2.81 -5.75
N LEU A 19 -8.66 2.18 -6.41
CA LEU A 19 -9.39 1.00 -5.91
C LEU A 19 -8.47 -0.13 -5.46
N GLY A 20 -7.38 -0.38 -6.20
CA GLY A 20 -6.35 -1.33 -5.78
C GLY A 20 -5.67 -1.02 -4.43
N ASN A 21 -5.48 0.26 -4.07
CA ASN A 21 -4.96 0.62 -2.74
C ASN A 21 -6.02 0.43 -1.66
N TYR A 22 -7.28 0.72 -2.01
CA TYR A 22 -8.41 0.54 -1.11
C TYR A 22 -8.58 -0.93 -0.72
N ILE A 23 -8.71 -1.81 -1.71
CA ILE A 23 -8.89 -3.26 -1.52
C ILE A 23 -7.64 -3.88 -0.88
N GLY A 24 -6.44 -3.50 -1.34
CA GLY A 24 -5.20 -4.15 -0.92
C GLY A 24 -4.66 -3.71 0.44
N ALA A 25 -5.05 -2.54 0.96
CA ALA A 25 -4.48 -2.02 2.21
C ALA A 25 -5.51 -1.29 3.08
N ILE A 26 -6.18 -0.26 2.56
CA ILE A 26 -7.00 0.65 3.39
C ILE A 26 -8.17 -0.09 4.05
N ARG A 27 -8.82 -1.03 3.35
CA ARG A 27 -9.90 -1.83 3.94
C ARG A 27 -9.41 -2.67 5.13
N ASN A 28 -8.21 -3.25 5.02
CA ASN A 28 -7.60 -4.01 6.12
C ASN A 28 -7.23 -3.09 7.28
N TRP A 29 -6.79 -1.87 7.00
CA TRP A 29 -6.54 -0.85 8.02
C TRP A 29 -7.81 -0.51 8.81
N VAL A 30 -8.92 -0.26 8.12
CA VAL A 30 -10.21 0.01 8.77
C VAL A 30 -10.65 -1.13 9.68
N GLN A 31 -10.32 -2.38 9.33
CA GLN A 31 -10.57 -3.53 10.20
C GLN A 31 -9.60 -3.59 11.39
N LEU A 32 -8.31 -3.31 11.16
CA LEU A 32 -7.29 -3.34 12.21
C LEU A 32 -7.52 -2.32 13.33
N GLN A 33 -7.98 -1.12 13.02
CA GLN A 33 -8.32 -0.15 14.07
C GLN A 33 -9.47 -0.64 14.95
N LYS A 34 -10.41 -1.45 14.44
CA LYS A 34 -11.51 -2.01 15.23
C LYS A 34 -11.03 -3.11 16.18
N THR A 35 -10.04 -3.90 15.75
CA THR A 35 -9.51 -5.00 16.57
C THR A 35 -8.44 -4.55 17.56
N CYS A 36 -7.60 -3.58 17.19
CA CYS A 36 -6.45 -3.15 17.98
C CYS A 36 -6.61 -1.78 18.65
N GLY A 37 -7.67 -1.02 18.34
CA GLY A 37 -7.94 0.30 18.89
C GLY A 37 -6.76 1.28 18.74
N ASN A 38 -6.53 2.11 19.77
CA ASN A 38 -5.52 3.17 19.79
C ASN A 38 -4.05 2.67 19.70
N ASN A 39 -3.83 1.35 19.56
CA ASN A 39 -2.51 0.81 19.29
C ASN A 39 -2.17 0.77 17.79
N VAL A 40 -3.03 1.35 16.93
CA VAL A 40 -2.77 1.44 15.49
C VAL A 40 -2.41 2.86 15.07
N MET A 41 -1.34 2.97 14.31
CA MET A 41 -0.78 4.23 13.81
C MET A 41 -0.68 4.20 12.30
N TYR A 42 -1.28 5.20 11.66
CA TYR A 42 -1.22 5.45 10.23
C TYR A 42 -0.44 6.74 9.95
N SER A 43 0.71 6.59 9.31
CA SER A 43 1.56 7.72 8.98
C SER A 43 1.46 8.07 7.49
N ILE A 44 1.17 9.34 7.19
CA ILE A 44 1.34 9.88 5.86
C ILE A 44 2.82 10.25 5.72
N VAL A 45 3.57 9.38 5.05
CA VAL A 45 5.04 9.42 4.99
C VAL A 45 5.55 10.37 3.91
N ASP A 46 5.42 11.66 4.17
CA ASP A 46 5.83 12.74 3.27
C ASP A 46 7.35 12.91 3.16
N LEU A 47 8.13 12.54 4.18
CA LEU A 47 9.59 12.54 4.07
C LEU A 47 10.08 11.47 3.08
N HIS A 48 9.44 10.29 3.08
CA HIS A 48 9.72 9.25 2.08
C HIS A 48 9.36 9.69 0.66
N ALA A 49 8.33 10.52 0.48
CA ALA A 49 7.98 11.04 -0.85
C ALA A 49 9.07 11.95 -1.44
N LEU A 50 9.88 12.58 -0.60
CA LEU A 50 10.97 13.49 -1.01
C LEU A 50 12.23 12.75 -1.49
N THR A 51 12.29 11.42 -1.43
CA THR A 51 13.42 10.65 -2.01
C THR A 51 13.45 10.71 -3.54
N VAL A 52 12.39 11.22 -4.16
CA VAL A 52 12.31 11.56 -5.58
C VAL A 52 11.81 13.01 -5.70
N HIS A 53 12.03 13.64 -6.86
CA HIS A 53 11.58 15.01 -7.06
C HIS A 53 10.05 15.14 -6.90
N GLN A 54 9.63 16.13 -6.12
CA GLN A 54 8.22 16.45 -5.90
C GLN A 54 7.98 17.94 -6.17
N ALA A 55 6.92 18.25 -6.92
CA ALA A 55 6.46 19.64 -7.03
C ALA A 55 5.86 20.08 -5.67
N PRO A 56 6.35 21.16 -5.02
CA PRO A 56 5.98 21.49 -3.64
C PRO A 56 4.47 21.68 -3.42
N LEU A 57 3.81 22.41 -4.33
CA LEU A 57 2.35 22.62 -4.26
C LEU A 57 1.56 21.33 -4.46
N LEU A 58 2.05 20.42 -5.32
CA LEU A 58 1.42 19.13 -5.54
C LEU A 58 1.56 18.22 -4.32
N LEU A 59 2.75 18.15 -3.71
CA LEU A 59 2.98 17.36 -2.50
C LEU A 59 2.08 17.85 -1.36
N LYS A 60 2.02 19.16 -1.14
CA LYS A 60 1.13 19.76 -0.12
C LYS A 60 -0.34 19.41 -0.36
N ARG A 61 -0.79 19.42 -1.62
CA ARG A 61 -2.15 19.00 -1.99
C ARG A 61 -2.35 17.50 -1.75
N ASN A 62 -1.39 16.68 -2.14
CA ASN A 62 -1.48 15.22 -2.02
C ASN A 62 -1.49 14.75 -0.57
N ILE A 63 -0.76 15.41 0.33
CA ILE A 63 -0.82 15.14 1.77
C ILE A 63 -2.26 15.33 2.26
N LYS A 64 -2.87 16.49 1.97
CA LYS A 64 -4.27 16.77 2.36
C LYS A 64 -5.25 15.78 1.73
N ASN A 65 -5.14 15.52 0.43
CA ASN A 65 -6.02 14.60 -0.27
C ASN A 65 -5.92 13.18 0.31
N MET A 66 -4.70 12.72 0.63
CA MET A 66 -4.48 11.43 1.28
C MET A 66 -5.15 11.39 2.65
N THR A 67 -4.97 12.43 3.49
CA THR A 67 -5.65 12.52 4.79
C THR A 67 -7.16 12.41 4.63
N VAL A 68 -7.76 13.22 3.74
CA VAL A 68 -9.21 13.21 3.51
C VAL A 68 -9.69 11.85 3.02
N CYS A 69 -8.96 11.21 2.09
CA CYS A 69 -9.32 9.90 1.57
C CYS A 69 -9.28 8.82 2.67
N LEU A 70 -8.24 8.80 3.51
CA LEU A 70 -8.15 7.82 4.60
C LEU A 70 -9.32 7.96 5.57
N LEU A 71 -9.66 9.20 5.96
CA LEU A 71 -10.82 9.48 6.82
C LEU A 71 -12.14 9.06 6.16
N ALA A 72 -12.32 9.40 4.88
CA ALA A 72 -13.53 9.06 4.12
C ALA A 72 -13.69 7.54 3.93
N CYS A 73 -12.59 6.80 3.80
CA CYS A 73 -12.60 5.34 3.74
C CYS A 73 -12.93 4.68 5.09
N GLY A 74 -13.03 5.45 6.18
CA GLY A 74 -13.47 4.97 7.49
C GLY A 74 -12.37 4.85 8.54
N ILE A 75 -11.15 5.34 8.28
CA ILE A 75 -10.14 5.49 9.34
C ILE A 75 -10.62 6.56 10.33
N ASP A 76 -10.79 6.17 11.59
CA ASP A 76 -11.33 7.03 12.65
C ASP A 76 -10.20 7.50 13.57
N PRO A 77 -9.90 8.81 13.63
CA PRO A 77 -8.89 9.37 14.53
C PRO A 77 -9.19 9.16 16.03
N LYS A 78 -10.42 8.77 16.38
CA LYS A 78 -10.79 8.41 17.76
C LYS A 78 -10.40 6.98 18.12
N GLN A 79 -10.15 6.14 17.12
CA GLN A 79 -9.79 4.72 17.28
C GLN A 79 -8.35 4.44 16.86
N SER A 80 -7.73 5.30 16.06
CA SER A 80 -6.36 5.14 15.57
C SER A 80 -5.64 6.49 15.51
N ILE A 81 -4.31 6.46 15.53
CA ILE A 81 -3.50 7.66 15.40
C ILE A 81 -3.21 7.88 13.91
N VAL A 82 -3.73 8.96 13.33
CA VAL A 82 -3.42 9.37 11.96
C VAL A 82 -2.60 10.64 11.99
N PHE A 83 -1.42 10.65 11.40
CA PHE A 83 -0.53 11.81 11.45
C PHE A 83 0.35 11.95 10.20
N GLN A 84 0.93 13.13 10.03
CA GLN A 84 1.89 13.44 8.97
C GLN A 84 3.31 13.25 9.51
N GLN A 85 4.14 12.46 8.82
CA GLN A 85 5.47 12.05 9.28
C GLN A 85 6.37 13.27 9.59
N SER A 86 6.45 14.25 8.69
CA SER A 86 7.28 15.44 8.89
C SER A 86 6.87 16.36 10.06
N GLN A 87 5.69 16.15 10.65
CA GLN A 87 5.23 16.92 11.82
C GLN A 87 5.75 16.35 13.14
N VAL A 88 6.45 15.21 13.10
CA VAL A 88 7.04 14.56 14.27
C VAL A 88 8.56 14.49 14.04
N PRO A 89 9.34 15.48 14.55
CA PRO A 89 10.77 15.60 14.26
C PRO A 89 11.60 14.39 14.70
N GLU A 90 11.11 13.64 15.70
CA GLU A 90 11.75 12.46 16.27
C GLU A 90 12.00 11.35 15.24
N HIS A 91 11.24 11.33 14.12
CA HIS A 91 11.51 10.42 13.00
C HIS A 91 12.89 10.67 12.38
N CYS A 92 13.23 11.93 12.14
CA CYS A 92 14.52 12.33 11.58
C CYS A 92 15.65 12.15 12.60
N GLU A 93 15.38 12.50 13.86
CA GLU A 93 16.36 12.36 14.95
C GLU A 93 16.74 10.90 15.17
N LEU A 94 15.75 10.00 15.24
CA LEU A 94 15.99 8.58 15.38
C LEU A 94 16.66 8.01 14.12
N MET A 95 16.25 8.41 12.92
CA MET A 95 16.92 8.00 11.68
C MET A 95 18.43 8.31 11.73
N TRP A 96 18.81 9.50 12.21
CA TRP A 96 20.22 9.87 12.35
C TRP A 96 20.96 8.92 13.32
N LEU A 97 20.39 8.67 14.50
CA LEU A 97 20.98 7.77 15.49
C LEU A 97 21.13 6.32 14.98
N LEU A 98 20.12 5.83 14.24
CA LEU A 98 20.16 4.49 13.63
C LEU A 98 21.16 4.42 12.46
N SER A 99 21.35 5.54 11.74
CA SER A 99 22.31 5.62 10.63
C SER A 99 23.75 5.41 11.11
N CYS A 100 24.10 5.92 12.30
CA CYS A 100 25.41 5.70 12.92
C CYS A 100 25.69 4.22 13.30
N GLN A 101 24.68 3.35 13.23
CA GLN A 101 24.78 1.94 13.61
C GLN A 101 24.56 1.00 12.42
N THR A 102 24.09 1.53 11.29
CA THR A 102 23.73 0.75 10.11
C THR A 102 24.91 0.72 9.13
N PRO A 103 25.54 -0.45 8.89
CA PRO A 103 26.63 -0.55 7.93
C PRO A 103 26.14 -0.33 6.49
N ASN A 104 26.90 0.41 5.68
CA ASN A 104 26.63 0.61 4.24
C ASN A 104 26.44 -0.72 3.48
N GLY A 105 27.14 -1.78 3.91
CA GLY A 105 27.03 -3.11 3.32
C GLY A 105 25.62 -3.72 3.39
N TRP A 106 24.80 -3.32 4.36
CA TRP A 106 23.41 -3.77 4.46
C TRP A 106 22.53 -3.08 3.43
N LEU A 107 22.68 -1.76 3.28
CA LEU A 107 21.96 -0.98 2.27
C LEU A 107 22.34 -1.38 0.84
N ASN A 108 23.62 -1.69 0.58
CA ASN A 108 24.09 -2.14 -0.74
C ASN A 108 23.43 -3.46 -1.22
N LYS A 109 22.90 -4.26 -0.30
CA LYS A 109 22.22 -5.53 -0.62
C LYS A 109 20.74 -5.33 -0.98
N MET A 110 20.18 -4.14 -0.77
CA MET A 110 18.78 -3.87 -1.03
C MET A 110 18.44 -3.99 -2.52
N THR A 111 17.42 -4.79 -2.82
CA THR A 111 16.97 -5.06 -4.20
C THR A 111 16.41 -3.79 -4.87
N GLN A 112 15.74 -2.93 -4.12
CA GLN A 112 15.23 -1.65 -4.60
C GLN A 112 16.36 -0.69 -5.00
N TRP A 113 17.47 -0.68 -4.25
CA TRP A 113 18.67 0.07 -4.61
C TRP A 113 19.33 -0.47 -5.88
N LYS A 114 19.49 -1.80 -5.98
CA LYS A 114 20.11 -2.45 -7.15
C LYS A 114 19.31 -2.25 -8.43
N SER A 115 17.98 -2.31 -8.35
CA SER A 115 17.09 -2.13 -9.51
C SER A 115 17.04 -0.68 -9.97
N LYS A 116 16.81 0.29 -9.07
CA LYS A 116 16.76 1.71 -9.44
C LYS A 116 18.11 2.27 -9.88
N GLY A 117 19.21 1.83 -9.26
CA GLY A 117 20.57 2.19 -9.67
C GLY A 117 21.06 1.50 -10.96
N ALA A 118 20.27 0.58 -11.54
CA ALA A 118 20.52 -0.01 -12.86
C ALA A 118 19.76 0.72 -13.98
N THR A 119 18.66 1.40 -13.66
CA THR A 119 17.84 2.16 -14.63
C THR A 119 18.28 3.61 -14.73
N ASP A 120 18.65 4.24 -13.61
CA ASP A 120 19.20 5.59 -13.57
C ASP A 120 20.73 5.53 -13.42
N ASN A 121 21.45 6.40 -14.14
CA ASN A 121 22.89 6.59 -13.96
C ASN A 121 23.19 6.76 -12.46
N LYS A 122 23.98 5.85 -11.87
CA LYS A 122 24.28 5.81 -10.42
C LYS A 122 24.76 7.15 -9.84
N SER A 123 25.32 8.02 -10.68
CA SER A 123 25.76 9.38 -10.33
C SER A 123 24.64 10.38 -10.04
N PHE A 124 23.38 10.09 -10.43
CA PHE A 124 22.22 10.97 -10.21
C PHE A 124 21.30 10.50 -9.08
N VAL A 125 21.62 9.37 -8.43
CA VAL A 125 20.80 8.84 -7.35
C VAL A 125 21.11 9.55 -6.04
N ASN A 126 20.10 10.17 -5.43
CA ASN A 126 20.29 10.92 -4.19
C ASN A 126 20.46 10.00 -2.97
N ILE A 127 21.12 10.53 -1.92
CA ILE A 127 21.40 9.81 -0.67
C ILE A 127 20.09 9.42 0.05
N GLY A 128 19.02 10.20 -0.09
CA GLY A 128 17.72 9.88 0.49
C GLY A 128 17.18 8.55 -0.03
N LEU A 129 17.29 8.29 -1.33
CA LEU A 129 16.87 7.02 -1.92
C LEU A 129 17.73 5.82 -1.46
N TYR A 130 18.97 6.07 -1.05
CA TYR A 130 19.83 5.04 -0.45
C TYR A 130 19.50 4.78 1.02
N ALA A 131 19.22 5.84 1.77
CA ALA A 131 19.09 5.80 3.23
C ALA A 131 17.65 5.66 3.74
N TYR A 132 16.61 5.79 2.89
CA TYR A 132 15.22 5.68 3.34
C TYR A 132 14.86 4.37 4.06
N PRO A 133 15.53 3.21 3.84
CA PRO A 133 15.25 2.03 4.66
C PRO A 133 15.56 2.24 6.14
N ILE A 134 16.51 3.11 6.48
CA ILE A 134 16.82 3.50 7.87
C ILE A 134 15.73 4.44 8.40
N LEU A 135 15.21 5.35 7.56
CA LEU A 135 14.07 6.18 7.93
C LEU A 135 12.84 5.32 8.21
N MET A 136 12.58 4.29 7.39
CA MET A 136 11.51 3.32 7.65
C MET A 136 11.72 2.58 8.98
N ALA A 137 12.95 2.20 9.31
CA ALA A 137 13.25 1.60 10.60
C ALA A 137 12.98 2.58 11.76
N ALA A 138 13.35 3.85 11.62
CA ALA A 138 13.03 4.89 12.60
C ALA A 138 11.51 5.06 12.77
N ASP A 139 10.75 5.10 11.67
CA ASP A 139 9.29 5.22 11.69
C ASP A 139 8.64 4.10 12.53
N ILE A 140 9.14 2.88 12.40
CA ILE A 140 8.62 1.69 13.10
C ILE A 140 9.07 1.67 14.57
N LEU A 141 10.36 1.90 14.81
CA LEU A 141 10.99 1.70 16.11
C LEU A 141 10.70 2.85 17.09
N LEU A 142 10.48 4.08 16.60
CA LEU A 142 10.12 5.24 17.43
C LEU A 142 8.91 4.93 18.31
N TYR A 143 7.93 4.26 17.73
CA TYR A 143 6.71 3.87 18.43
C TYR A 143 6.78 2.48 19.05
N LYS A 144 7.91 1.77 19.00
CA LYS A 144 8.01 0.37 19.45
C LYS A 144 6.91 -0.51 18.81
N ALA A 145 6.66 -0.31 17.52
CA ALA A 145 5.65 -1.08 16.81
C ALA A 145 6.09 -2.56 16.69
N THR A 146 5.13 -3.46 16.92
CA THR A 146 5.38 -4.92 16.92
C THR A 146 4.88 -5.59 15.67
N HIS A 147 3.85 -5.05 15.01
CA HIS A 147 3.22 -5.66 13.83
C HIS A 147 3.11 -4.65 12.70
N ILE A 148 3.65 -4.96 11.52
CA ILE A 148 3.74 -4.02 10.41
C ILE A 148 3.01 -4.59 9.19
N PRO A 149 1.88 -4.00 8.75
CA PRO A 149 1.21 -4.42 7.53
C PRO A 149 2.06 -4.01 6.33
N VAL A 150 2.69 -4.99 5.68
CA VAL A 150 3.58 -4.75 4.54
C VAL A 150 3.30 -5.72 3.40
N GLY A 151 3.49 -5.22 2.17
CA GLY A 151 3.54 -6.06 0.98
C GLY A 151 4.85 -6.85 0.88
N ALA A 152 4.87 -7.87 0.02
CA ALA A 152 6.04 -8.71 -0.20
C ALA A 152 7.29 -7.91 -0.65
N ASP A 153 7.07 -6.77 -1.32
CA ASP A 153 8.12 -5.86 -1.81
C ASP A 153 8.86 -5.09 -0.69
N GLN A 154 8.27 -5.01 0.50
CA GLN A 154 8.82 -4.28 1.65
C GLN A 154 9.39 -5.21 2.74
N LEU A 155 9.28 -6.54 2.57
CA LEU A 155 9.78 -7.52 3.54
C LEU A 155 11.28 -7.34 3.82
N GLN A 156 12.07 -7.07 2.78
CA GLN A 156 13.51 -6.84 2.91
C GLN A 156 13.85 -5.61 3.79
N HIS A 157 13.04 -4.55 3.73
CA HIS A 157 13.23 -3.39 4.61
C HIS A 157 12.81 -3.67 6.05
N LEU A 158 11.80 -4.52 6.24
CA LEU A 158 11.38 -4.96 7.56
C LEU A 158 12.44 -5.85 8.22
N GLU A 159 13.10 -6.72 7.46
CA GLU A 159 14.25 -7.50 7.91
C GLU A 159 15.39 -6.59 8.37
N LEU A 160 15.74 -5.57 7.58
CA LEU A 160 16.72 -4.56 8.00
C LEU A 160 16.31 -3.86 9.30
N THR A 161 15.03 -3.52 9.45
CA THR A 161 14.52 -2.92 10.69
C THR A 161 14.75 -3.84 11.89
N CYS A 162 14.54 -5.15 11.73
CA CYS A 162 14.83 -6.15 12.76
C CYS A 162 16.32 -6.20 13.10
N ASP A 163 17.19 -6.20 12.09
CA ASP A 163 18.65 -6.24 12.28
C ASP A 163 19.16 -4.99 12.99
N ILE A 164 18.62 -3.81 12.66
CA ILE A 164 18.92 -2.55 13.33
C ILE A 164 18.47 -2.59 14.79
N ALA A 165 17.23 -3.03 15.06
CA ALA A 165 16.71 -3.15 16.42
C ALA A 165 17.55 -4.12 17.28
N HIS A 166 17.91 -5.28 16.72
CA HIS A 166 18.75 -6.25 17.38
C HIS A 166 20.16 -5.70 17.66
N THR A 167 20.76 -5.01 16.68
CA THR A 167 22.09 -4.41 16.84
C THR A 167 22.11 -3.34 17.93
N PHE A 168 21.08 -2.49 17.98
CA PHE A 168 20.93 -1.49 19.04
C PHE A 168 20.86 -2.17 20.41
N ASN A 169 19.93 -3.13 20.57
CA ASN A 169 19.72 -3.83 21.83
C ASN A 169 21.01 -4.53 22.31
N SER A 170 21.69 -5.25 21.41
CA SER A 170 22.95 -5.94 21.71
C SER A 170 24.09 -4.98 22.05
N ARG A 171 24.23 -3.87 21.33
CA ARG A 171 25.29 -2.88 21.55
C ARG A 171 25.19 -2.21 22.91
N TYR A 172 23.97 -1.90 23.35
CA TYR A 172 23.73 -1.21 24.62
C TYR A 172 23.39 -2.19 25.77
N GLY A 173 23.28 -3.49 25.51
CA GLY A 173 22.94 -4.49 26.53
C GLY A 173 21.55 -4.32 27.11
N VAL A 174 20.58 -3.87 26.31
CA VAL A 174 19.20 -3.57 26.73
C VAL A 174 18.17 -4.20 25.80
N GLU A 175 16.99 -4.54 26.32
CA GLU A 175 15.83 -4.87 25.48
C GLU A 175 14.95 -3.62 25.29
N PHE A 176 15.43 -2.65 24.49
CA PHE A 176 14.73 -1.38 24.31
C PHE A 176 13.72 -1.41 23.16
N PHE A 177 14.15 -1.90 21.99
CA PHE A 177 13.32 -2.00 20.79
C PHE A 177 12.75 -3.42 20.64
N PRO A 178 11.42 -3.58 20.42
CA PRO A 178 10.86 -4.87 20.07
C PRO A 178 11.29 -5.29 18.66
N LYS A 179 11.29 -6.59 18.38
CA LYS A 179 11.46 -7.11 17.02
C LYS A 179 10.12 -7.01 16.26
N PRO A 180 10.01 -6.17 15.22
CA PRO A 180 8.79 -6.05 14.44
C PRO A 180 8.51 -7.33 13.65
N GLN A 181 7.25 -7.66 13.45
CA GLN A 181 6.79 -8.82 12.69
C GLN A 181 5.92 -8.37 11.51
N PRO A 182 6.03 -9.02 10.34
CA PRO A 182 5.14 -8.72 9.23
C PRO A 182 3.73 -9.16 9.56
N LEU A 183 2.77 -8.25 9.41
CA LEU A 183 1.36 -8.59 9.42
C LEU A 183 0.94 -8.83 7.96
N LEU A 184 1.02 -10.09 7.56
CA LEU A 184 0.54 -10.51 6.25
C LEU A 184 -0.99 -10.47 6.27
N SER A 185 -1.60 -9.83 5.28
CA SER A 185 -3.06 -9.85 5.14
C SER A 185 -3.48 -11.29 4.82
N GLU A 186 -4.33 -11.89 5.67
CA GLU A 186 -4.84 -13.27 5.50
C GLU A 186 -5.78 -13.42 4.30
N GLY A 187 -6.23 -12.31 3.70
CA GLY A 187 -6.98 -12.33 2.47
C GLY A 187 -6.11 -12.75 1.28
N LYS A 188 -6.68 -13.48 0.32
CA LYS A 188 -6.12 -13.61 -1.05
C LYS A 188 -5.62 -12.21 -1.42
N ASN A 189 -4.30 -12.05 -1.58
CA ASN A 189 -3.66 -10.80 -1.97
C ASN A 189 -4.17 -10.46 -3.37
N GLN A 190 -5.40 -9.94 -3.47
CA GLN A 190 -6.08 -9.66 -4.71
C GLN A 190 -5.40 -8.43 -5.30
N ARG A 191 -4.35 -8.72 -6.07
CA ARG A 191 -3.64 -7.73 -6.85
C ARG A 191 -4.60 -7.26 -7.92
N ILE A 192 -5.19 -6.10 -7.68
CA ILE A 192 -6.06 -5.45 -8.66
C ILE A 192 -5.20 -4.95 -9.82
N MET A 193 -5.49 -5.46 -11.02
CA MET A 193 -4.76 -5.14 -12.24
C MET A 193 -5.38 -3.93 -12.95
N SER A 194 -4.62 -3.33 -13.86
CA SER A 194 -5.07 -2.22 -14.68
C SER A 194 -6.25 -2.63 -15.57
N LEU A 195 -7.23 -1.74 -15.69
CA LEU A 195 -8.40 -1.95 -16.56
C LEU A 195 -8.04 -1.95 -18.05
N ARG A 196 -6.89 -1.40 -18.42
CA ARG A 196 -6.44 -1.31 -19.81
C ARG A 196 -5.35 -2.33 -20.14
N ASN A 197 -4.53 -2.67 -19.16
CA ASN A 197 -3.53 -3.72 -19.29
C ASN A 197 -3.64 -4.71 -18.12
N PRO A 198 -4.43 -5.79 -18.28
CA PRO A 198 -4.69 -6.75 -17.20
C PRO A 198 -3.45 -7.49 -16.69
N LEU A 199 -2.31 -7.42 -17.39
CA LEU A 199 -1.04 -8.02 -16.97
C LEU A 199 -0.23 -7.11 -16.03
N GLN A 200 -0.59 -5.82 -15.95
CA GLN A 200 0.09 -4.84 -15.11
C GLN A 200 -0.76 -4.48 -13.90
N LYS A 201 -0.11 -4.35 -12.74
CA LYS A 201 -0.77 -3.89 -11.52
C LYS A 201 -1.31 -2.47 -11.72
N MET A 202 -2.51 -2.21 -11.21
CA MET A 202 -3.06 -0.86 -11.17
C MET A 202 -2.07 0.08 -10.43
N SER A 203 -1.69 1.16 -11.10
CA SER A 203 -0.68 2.11 -10.59
C SER A 203 -1.19 3.54 -10.65
N LYS A 204 -0.78 4.34 -9.66
CA LYS A 204 -0.98 5.78 -9.61
C LYS A 204 -0.19 6.53 -10.70
N SER A 205 0.95 5.96 -11.10
CA SER A 205 1.86 6.57 -12.09
C SER A 205 1.53 6.20 -13.53
N ASP A 206 0.43 5.48 -13.77
CA ASP A 206 -0.01 5.18 -15.12
C ASP A 206 -0.50 6.47 -15.81
N ASN A 207 0.00 6.74 -17.01
CA ASN A 207 -0.41 7.90 -17.81
C ASN A 207 -1.87 7.80 -18.27
N GLN A 208 -2.43 6.59 -18.31
CA GLN A 208 -3.82 6.38 -18.69
C GLN A 208 -4.74 6.45 -17.48
N GLU A 209 -5.51 7.53 -17.34
CA GLU A 209 -6.55 7.64 -16.30
C GLU A 209 -7.59 6.51 -16.40
N MET A 210 -7.85 6.01 -17.61
CA MET A 210 -8.75 4.90 -17.88
C MET A 210 -8.26 3.55 -17.34
N ALA A 211 -6.99 3.44 -16.95
CA ALA A 211 -6.40 2.22 -16.41
C ALA A 211 -6.72 1.99 -14.92
N ARG A 212 -7.13 3.04 -14.20
CA ARG A 212 -7.36 3.02 -12.75
C ARG A 212 -8.70 3.64 -12.38
N ILE A 213 -9.29 3.15 -11.29
CA ILE A 213 -10.45 3.76 -10.65
C ILE A 213 -9.94 4.49 -9.42
N ASP A 214 -10.03 5.81 -9.42
CA ASP A 214 -9.65 6.63 -8.27
C ASP A 214 -10.82 6.72 -7.28
N ILE A 215 -10.56 6.76 -5.98
CA ILE A 215 -11.62 6.81 -4.95
C ILE A 215 -12.50 8.06 -5.08
N THR A 216 -11.98 9.11 -5.73
CA THR A 216 -12.70 10.36 -6.00
C THR A 216 -13.38 10.40 -7.36
N ASP A 217 -13.36 9.31 -8.14
CA ASP A 217 -14.06 9.27 -9.42
C ASP A 217 -15.58 9.43 -9.21
N THR A 218 -16.21 10.22 -10.07
CA THR A 218 -17.67 10.33 -10.13
C THR A 218 -18.29 9.02 -10.62
N PRO A 219 -19.57 8.74 -10.28
CA PRO A 219 -20.28 7.58 -10.79
C PRO A 219 -20.16 7.39 -12.31
N ASP A 220 -20.29 8.47 -13.09
CA ASP A 220 -20.17 8.44 -14.55
C ASP A 220 -18.77 8.05 -15.02
N GLN A 221 -17.73 8.54 -14.32
CA GLN A 221 -16.34 8.18 -14.60
C GLN A 221 -16.09 6.70 -14.30
N VAL A 222 -16.56 6.19 -13.15
CA VAL A 222 -16.45 4.77 -12.76
C VAL A 222 -17.13 3.90 -13.82
N HIS A 223 -18.38 4.21 -14.17
CA HIS A 223 -19.13 3.47 -15.18
C HIS A 223 -18.41 3.46 -16.54
N ASN A 224 -17.94 4.62 -17.02
CA ASN A 224 -17.20 4.71 -18.29
C ASN A 224 -15.87 3.93 -18.26
N LYS A 225 -15.16 3.95 -17.14
CA LYS A 225 -13.89 3.20 -16.96
C LYS A 225 -14.12 1.70 -16.98
N ILE A 226 -15.10 1.20 -16.24
CA ILE A 226 -15.43 -0.24 -16.18
C ILE A 226 -15.98 -0.72 -17.52
N ARG A 227 -16.87 0.04 -18.15
CA ARG A 227 -17.41 -0.28 -19.48
C ARG A 227 -16.29 -0.48 -20.51
N LYS A 228 -15.27 0.39 -20.47
CA LYS A 228 -14.10 0.36 -21.36
C LYS A 228 -12.96 -0.53 -20.87
N ALA A 229 -13.14 -1.28 -19.77
CA ALA A 229 -12.15 -2.24 -19.31
C ALA A 229 -11.93 -3.33 -20.37
N VAL A 230 -10.67 -3.69 -20.58
CA VAL A 230 -10.26 -4.70 -21.57
C VAL A 230 -10.67 -6.08 -21.08
N THR A 231 -11.48 -6.74 -21.90
CA THR A 231 -11.86 -8.15 -21.78
C THR A 231 -11.42 -8.87 -23.05
N ASP A 232 -11.70 -10.17 -23.13
CA ASP A 232 -11.51 -10.97 -24.34
C ASP A 232 -12.80 -11.00 -25.20
N CYS A 233 -12.77 -11.79 -26.28
CA CYS A 233 -13.87 -11.96 -27.23
C CYS A 233 -14.93 -12.98 -26.77
N THR A 234 -14.74 -13.63 -25.62
CA THR A 234 -15.63 -14.68 -25.11
C THR A 234 -16.68 -14.04 -24.22
N SER A 235 -17.97 -14.21 -24.55
CA SER A 235 -19.06 -13.57 -23.80
C SER A 235 -19.23 -14.13 -22.39
N ALA A 236 -18.86 -15.38 -22.13
CA ALA A 236 -19.06 -16.04 -20.84
C ALA A 236 -18.17 -15.44 -19.74
N VAL A 237 -18.66 -15.41 -18.50
CA VAL A 237 -17.89 -15.02 -17.33
C VAL A 237 -17.24 -16.26 -16.71
N THR A 238 -15.91 -16.36 -16.80
CA THR A 238 -15.12 -17.43 -16.14
C THR A 238 -13.96 -16.81 -15.36
N PHE A 239 -13.42 -17.56 -14.39
CA PHE A 239 -12.27 -17.15 -13.59
C PHE A 239 -11.03 -17.94 -14.00
N GLU A 240 -10.30 -17.41 -14.98
CA GLU A 240 -9.07 -17.99 -15.53
C GLU A 240 -7.99 -16.89 -15.56
N PRO A 241 -7.23 -16.68 -14.47
CA PRO A 241 -6.29 -15.56 -14.39
C PRO A 241 -5.17 -15.58 -15.43
N GLU A 242 -4.79 -16.76 -15.93
CA GLU A 242 -3.73 -16.92 -16.93
C GLU A 242 -4.26 -16.71 -18.36
N GLU A 243 -5.40 -17.32 -18.71
CA GLU A 243 -5.95 -17.26 -20.07
C GLU A 243 -6.83 -16.02 -20.30
N ARG A 244 -7.57 -15.60 -19.26
CA ARG A 244 -8.56 -14.50 -19.30
C ARG A 244 -8.29 -13.49 -18.18
N PRO A 245 -7.12 -12.81 -18.17
CA PRO A 245 -6.72 -11.94 -17.07
C PRO A 245 -7.65 -10.73 -16.90
N GLY A 246 -8.25 -10.21 -17.98
CA GLY A 246 -9.17 -9.08 -17.94
C GLY A 246 -10.47 -9.41 -17.19
N VAL A 247 -11.15 -10.50 -17.58
CA VAL A 247 -12.40 -10.95 -16.94
C VAL A 247 -12.13 -11.38 -15.50
N SER A 248 -11.06 -12.13 -15.26
CA SER A 248 -10.67 -12.57 -13.92
C SER A 248 -10.35 -11.39 -12.97
N ASN A 249 -9.80 -10.30 -13.50
CA ASN A 249 -9.58 -9.07 -12.73
C ASN A 249 -10.91 -8.42 -12.30
N LEU A 250 -11.90 -8.36 -13.19
CA LEU A 250 -13.24 -7.83 -12.86
C LEU A 250 -13.96 -8.70 -11.82
N VAL A 251 -13.90 -10.03 -11.98
CA VAL A 251 -14.44 -11.00 -11.01
C VAL A 251 -13.75 -10.84 -9.66
N SER A 252 -12.42 -10.66 -9.65
CA SER A 252 -11.67 -10.41 -8.40
C SER A 252 -12.13 -9.12 -7.72
N MET A 253 -12.28 -8.02 -8.46
CA MET A 253 -12.79 -6.76 -7.90
C MET A 253 -14.20 -6.92 -7.31
N TYR A 254 -15.08 -7.62 -8.02
CA TYR A 254 -16.44 -7.89 -7.56
C TYR A 254 -16.42 -8.72 -6.26
N SER A 255 -15.65 -9.80 -6.24
CA SER A 255 -15.47 -10.67 -5.06
C SER A 255 -14.94 -9.87 -3.86
N ALA A 256 -13.91 -9.04 -4.06
CA ALA A 256 -13.38 -8.18 -2.99
C ALA A 256 -14.47 -7.28 -2.40
N LEU A 257 -15.23 -6.57 -3.23
CA LEU A 257 -16.16 -5.55 -2.75
C LEU A 257 -17.46 -6.15 -2.18
N SER A 258 -17.99 -7.19 -2.81
CA SER A 258 -19.23 -7.86 -2.36
C SER A 258 -19.02 -8.80 -1.17
N GLY A 259 -17.77 -9.24 -0.92
CA GLY A 259 -17.46 -10.25 0.08
C GLY A 259 -17.74 -11.70 -0.35
N LYS A 260 -18.23 -11.91 -1.58
CA LYS A 260 -18.43 -13.23 -2.18
C LYS A 260 -17.11 -13.86 -2.61
N THR A 261 -17.05 -15.19 -2.67
CA THR A 261 -15.92 -15.91 -3.25
C THR A 261 -15.88 -15.75 -4.77
N THR A 262 -14.73 -15.99 -5.39
CA THR A 262 -14.58 -15.94 -6.86
C THR A 262 -15.55 -16.90 -7.55
N ASP A 263 -15.81 -18.05 -6.93
CA ASP A 263 -16.60 -19.14 -7.51
C ASP A 263 -18.09 -18.80 -7.43
N GLU A 264 -18.54 -18.24 -6.30
CA GLU A 264 -19.90 -17.68 -6.15
C GLU A 264 -20.17 -16.56 -7.15
N VAL A 265 -19.18 -15.68 -7.40
CA VAL A 265 -19.33 -14.63 -8.42
C VAL A 265 -19.46 -15.25 -9.80
N VAL A 266 -18.65 -16.24 -10.17
CA VAL A 266 -18.79 -16.92 -11.47
C VAL A 266 -20.17 -17.58 -11.58
N GLU A 267 -20.65 -18.21 -10.51
CA GLU A 267 -21.97 -18.85 -10.47
C GLU A 267 -23.11 -17.84 -10.70
N ASP A 268 -23.07 -16.67 -10.02
CA ASP A 268 -24.05 -15.58 -10.17
C ASP A 268 -24.15 -15.03 -11.60
N PHE A 269 -23.08 -15.17 -12.39
CA PHE A 269 -22.98 -14.73 -13.77
C PHE A 269 -23.01 -15.89 -14.78
N THR A 270 -23.43 -17.09 -14.35
CA THR A 270 -23.68 -18.21 -15.27
C THR A 270 -24.78 -17.87 -16.27
N GLY A 271 -24.49 -18.00 -17.57
CA GLY A 271 -25.43 -17.64 -18.63
C GLY A 271 -25.55 -16.14 -18.91
N LYS A 272 -24.77 -15.30 -18.20
CA LYS A 272 -24.69 -13.86 -18.41
C LYS A 272 -23.47 -13.48 -19.25
N GLU A 273 -23.54 -12.31 -19.86
CA GLU A 273 -22.45 -11.77 -20.67
C GLU A 273 -21.47 -10.92 -19.85
N THR A 274 -20.23 -10.75 -20.34
CA THR A 274 -19.22 -9.87 -19.73
C THR A 274 -19.69 -8.41 -19.56
N VAL A 275 -20.67 -7.96 -20.36
CA VAL A 275 -21.30 -6.64 -20.21
C VAL A 275 -22.08 -6.57 -18.91
N GLU A 276 -22.85 -7.60 -18.58
CA GLU A 276 -23.62 -7.65 -17.32
C GLU A 276 -22.71 -7.73 -16.10
N LEU A 277 -21.56 -8.40 -16.21
CA LEU A 277 -20.52 -8.38 -15.17
C LEU A 277 -20.00 -6.95 -14.93
N LYS A 278 -19.75 -6.19 -16.00
CA LYS A 278 -19.29 -4.79 -15.91
C LYS A 278 -20.33 -3.89 -15.27
N ASP A 279 -21.59 -4.05 -15.63
CA ASP A 279 -22.70 -3.29 -15.05
C ASP A 279 -22.90 -3.64 -13.58
N GLY A 280 -22.89 -4.92 -13.24
CA GLY A 280 -22.97 -5.40 -11.85
C GLY A 280 -21.80 -4.92 -11.00
N LEU A 281 -20.57 -4.97 -11.51
CA LEU A 281 -19.38 -4.45 -10.81
C LEU A 281 -19.50 -2.94 -10.57
N THR A 282 -20.04 -2.18 -11.53
CA THR A 282 -20.23 -0.74 -11.38
C THR A 282 -21.18 -0.45 -10.21
N GLN A 283 -22.28 -1.20 -10.11
CA GLN A 283 -23.23 -1.05 -8.99
C GLN A 283 -22.58 -1.37 -7.64
N VAL A 284 -21.78 -2.44 -7.57
CA VAL A 284 -21.07 -2.84 -6.34
C VAL A 284 -19.99 -1.82 -5.93
N ILE A 285 -19.35 -1.13 -6.87
CA ILE A 285 -18.40 -0.06 -6.55
C ILE A 285 -19.11 1.20 -6.02
N MET A 286 -20.35 1.43 -6.48
CA MET A 286 -21.13 2.61 -6.09
C MET A 286 -21.88 2.46 -4.77
N SER A 287 -22.04 1.24 -4.25
CA SER A 287 -22.68 0.94 -2.96
C SER A 287 -21.73 1.16 -1.79
#